data_AF-A0A6N0LCN3-F1
#
_entry.id   AF-A0A6N0LCN3-F1
#
_cell.length_a   1.000
_cell.length_b   1.000
_cell.length_c   1.000
_cell.angle_alpha   90.00
_cell.angle_beta   90.00
_cell.angle_gamma   90.00
#
_symmetry.space_group_name_H-M   'P 1'
#
loop_
_entity.id
_entity.type
_entity.pdbx_description
1 polymer ?
#
loop_
_entity_poly.entity_id
_entity_poly.type
_entity_poly.pdbx_seq_one_letter_code
_entity_poly.pdbx_strand_id
1 'polypeptide(L)'
;MNKTLTPFNSLKVTLVAGAVTIGALTFAYKPEAASTPALHNSIPEFSAVAAIDLSGENTGTAVIRLDDFTLDVSFDFETVEDSYGVPGSEFYAVEITQLSIDHITDKYGNTFPDFTDQNDHRNINLLLSTFIEKNNLVEA
;
A
#
# COMPACT_ATOMS: atom_id res chain seq x y z
N MET A 1 -7.95 77.33 14.91
CA MET A 1 -6.56 77.43 14.41
C MET A 1 -5.68 77.85 15.58
N ASN A 2 -4.49 77.33 15.88
CA ASN A 2 -3.63 76.29 15.34
C ASN A 2 -2.61 75.93 16.44
N LYS A 3 -2.14 74.68 16.40
CA LYS A 3 -0.91 74.05 16.95
C LYS A 3 -0.03 74.91 17.90
N THR A 4 0.51 74.36 18.98
CA THR A 4 1.81 73.66 18.92
C THR A 4 2.04 72.80 20.17
N LEU A 5 2.31 71.52 19.97
CA LEU A 5 2.86 70.60 20.98
C LEU A 5 4.37 70.53 20.78
N THR A 6 5.15 70.77 21.83
CA THR A 6 6.58 70.47 21.90
C THR A 6 6.87 69.70 23.18
N PRO A 7 7.24 68.41 23.11
CA PRO A 7 7.72 67.67 24.27
C PRO A 7 9.25 67.54 24.22
N PHE A 8 9.93 68.12 25.21
CA PHE A 8 11.28 67.72 25.58
C PHE A 8 11.39 67.68 27.11
N ASN A 9 11.29 66.49 27.70
CA ASN A 9 12.34 66.02 28.61
C ASN A 9 12.13 64.57 29.08
N SER A 10 13.20 63.79 28.87
CA SER A 10 13.66 62.60 29.59
C SER A 10 12.64 61.58 30.11
N LEU A 11 12.43 60.53 29.30
CA LEU A 11 12.02 59.21 29.75
C LEU A 11 13.07 58.66 30.75
N LYS A 12 12.75 58.70 32.04
CA LYS A 12 13.37 57.83 33.03
C LYS A 12 12.88 56.41 32.77
N VAL A 13 13.71 55.62 32.09
CA VAL A 13 13.50 54.17 31.95
C VAL A 13 13.77 53.54 33.31
N THR A 14 12.74 53.01 33.96
CA THR A 14 12.89 52.14 35.14
C THR A 14 12.35 50.77 34.77
N LEU A 15 13.30 49.84 34.58
CA LEU A 15 13.09 48.42 34.37
C LEU A 15 12.58 47.80 35.67
N VAL A 16 11.34 47.32 35.72
CA VAL A 16 10.86 46.46 36.80
C VAL A 16 10.47 45.12 36.19
N ALA A 17 11.34 44.14 36.41
CA ALA A 17 11.10 42.74 36.10
C ALA A 17 10.02 42.19 37.05
N GLY A 18 9.05 41.51 36.48
CA GLY A 18 7.97 40.85 37.22
C GLY A 18 7.21 39.90 36.32
N ALA A 19 7.90 38.89 35.77
CA ALA A 19 7.23 37.80 35.08
C ALA A 19 6.55 36.89 36.12
N VAL A 20 5.23 37.01 36.23
CA VAL A 20 4.39 36.06 36.97
C VAL A 20 4.38 34.76 36.18
N THR A 21 4.90 33.70 36.78
CA THR A 21 4.93 32.34 36.24
C THR A 21 3.50 31.79 36.13
N ILE A 22 2.98 31.74 34.91
CA ILE A 22 1.70 31.08 34.62
C ILE A 22 1.97 29.59 34.37
N GLY A 23 1.46 28.75 35.28
CA GLY A 23 0.84 27.46 35.00
C GLY A 23 1.72 26.35 34.41
N ALA A 24 2.40 25.59 35.27
CA ALA A 24 2.85 24.24 34.93
C ALA A 24 1.65 23.27 34.92
N LEU A 25 1.04 23.09 33.75
CA LEU A 25 0.28 21.89 33.40
C LEU A 25 0.88 21.33 32.12
N THR A 26 2.07 20.76 32.23
CA THR A 26 2.64 19.94 31.16
C THR A 26 1.91 18.59 31.16
N PHE A 27 0.92 18.44 30.30
CA PHE A 27 0.49 17.12 29.86
C PHE A 27 1.62 16.52 29.02
N ALA A 28 2.65 15.99 29.67
CA ALA A 28 3.65 15.15 29.05
C ALA A 28 3.08 13.74 28.90
N TYR A 29 2.01 13.61 28.11
CA TYR A 29 1.65 12.35 27.50
C TYR A 29 1.91 12.49 26.01
N LYS A 30 3.11 12.09 25.59
CA LYS A 30 3.32 11.65 24.22
C LYS A 30 2.73 10.25 24.16
N PRO A 31 1.57 10.00 23.52
CA PRO A 31 1.28 8.65 23.11
C PRO A 31 2.44 8.28 22.18
N GLU A 32 3.28 7.36 22.62
CA GLU A 32 4.01 6.55 21.66
C GLU A 32 2.89 5.92 20.83
N ALA A 33 2.80 6.29 19.56
CA ALA A 33 1.95 5.57 18.64
C ALA A 33 2.55 4.16 18.62
N ALA A 34 2.03 3.30 19.49
CA ALA A 34 2.15 1.89 19.31
C ALA A 34 1.53 1.65 17.94
N SER A 35 2.37 1.54 16.92
CA SER A 35 2.05 0.87 15.68
C SER A 35 1.80 -0.59 16.04
N THR A 36 0.69 -0.82 16.74
CA THR A 36 -0.02 -2.05 16.58
C THR A 36 -0.29 -2.09 15.09
N PRO A 37 0.26 -3.06 14.32
CA PRO A 37 -0.25 -3.26 12.99
C PRO A 37 -1.76 -3.41 13.19
N ALA A 38 -2.53 -2.51 12.59
CA ALA A 38 -3.96 -2.72 12.51
C ALA A 38 -4.08 -4.12 11.93
N LEU A 39 -4.66 -5.04 12.71
CA LEU A 39 -4.92 -6.38 12.22
C LEU A 39 -5.95 -6.15 11.11
N HIS A 40 -5.46 -6.08 9.87
CA HIS A 40 -6.26 -5.85 8.69
C HIS A 40 -7.03 -7.14 8.49
N ASN A 41 -8.10 -7.28 9.26
CA ASN A 41 -8.94 -8.47 9.29
C ASN A 41 -10.00 -8.43 8.18
N SER A 42 -9.91 -7.45 7.28
CA SER A 42 -10.57 -7.43 6.00
C SER A 42 -9.69 -8.17 5.00
N ILE A 43 -10.20 -9.27 4.47
CA ILE A 43 -9.67 -9.89 3.25
C ILE A 43 -9.62 -8.76 2.21
N PRO A 44 -8.44 -8.40 1.67
CA PRO A 44 -8.36 -7.44 0.58
C PRO A 44 -9.24 -7.93 -0.58
N GLU A 45 -10.19 -7.10 -1.02
CA GLU A 45 -10.96 -7.45 -2.23
C GLU A 45 -10.05 -7.23 -3.45
N PHE A 46 -9.56 -8.34 -4.00
CA PHE A 46 -8.81 -8.33 -5.25
C PHE A 46 -9.74 -7.95 -6.40
N SER A 47 -9.60 -6.73 -6.91
CA SER A 47 -10.52 -6.22 -7.93
C SER A 47 -10.18 -6.73 -9.34
N ALA A 48 -8.89 -6.78 -9.70
CA ALA A 48 -8.45 -7.23 -11.02
C ALA A 48 -6.93 -7.45 -11.13
N VAL A 49 -6.53 -8.34 -12.03
CA VAL A 49 -5.20 -8.30 -12.65
C VAL A 49 -5.20 -7.14 -13.64
N ALA A 50 -4.39 -6.11 -13.37
CA ALA A 50 -4.29 -4.91 -14.20
C ALA A 50 -3.35 -5.10 -15.40
N ALA A 51 -2.27 -5.86 -15.21
CA ALA A 51 -1.33 -6.22 -16.24
C ALA A 51 -0.62 -7.53 -15.84
N ILE A 52 -0.20 -8.30 -16.82
CA ILE A 52 0.60 -9.51 -16.65
C ILE A 52 1.60 -9.59 -17.79
N ASP A 53 2.81 -10.04 -17.48
CA ASP A 53 3.89 -10.27 -18.43
C ASP A 53 4.56 -11.61 -18.11
N LEU A 54 4.51 -12.55 -19.05
CA LEU A 54 5.15 -13.85 -18.95
C LEU A 54 6.57 -13.72 -19.53
N SER A 55 7.47 -13.21 -18.70
CA SER A 55 8.82 -12.82 -19.10
C SER A 55 9.79 -14.00 -19.31
N GLY A 56 9.42 -15.21 -18.87
CA GLY A 56 10.18 -16.45 -19.07
C GLY A 56 9.27 -17.66 -19.30
N GLU A 57 9.87 -18.83 -19.54
CA GLU A 57 9.15 -20.07 -19.88
C GLU A 57 8.12 -20.47 -18.80
N ASN A 58 8.49 -20.30 -17.54
CA ASN A 58 7.68 -20.66 -16.37
C ASN A 58 7.65 -19.54 -15.33
N THR A 59 7.91 -18.30 -15.74
CA THR A 59 8.03 -17.15 -14.83
C THR A 59 7.27 -15.96 -15.36
N GLY A 60 6.64 -15.19 -14.48
CA GLY A 60 5.88 -14.01 -14.86
C GLY A 60 5.92 -12.92 -13.80
N THR A 61 5.50 -11.73 -14.22
CA THR A 61 5.25 -10.59 -13.34
C THR A 61 3.83 -10.09 -13.58
N ALA A 62 3.19 -9.57 -12.55
CA ALA A 62 1.84 -9.02 -12.66
C ALA A 62 1.64 -7.80 -11.77
N VAL A 63 0.70 -6.96 -12.17
CA VAL A 63 0.22 -5.83 -11.39
C VAL A 63 -1.21 -6.14 -10.99
N ILE A 64 -1.47 -6.19 -9.69
CA ILE A 64 -2.77 -6.52 -9.10
C ILE A 64 -3.34 -5.28 -8.43
N ARG A 65 -4.61 -4.97 -8.73
CA ARG A 65 -5.31 -3.83 -8.13
C ARG A 65 -6.24 -4.28 -7.00
N LEU A 66 -5.98 -3.75 -5.82
CA LEU A 66 -6.89 -3.69 -4.68
C LEU A 66 -7.59 -2.33 -4.66
N ASP A 67 -8.56 -2.16 -3.76
CA ASP A 67 -9.32 -0.91 -3.64
C ASP A 67 -8.42 0.33 -3.44
N ASP A 68 -7.54 0.28 -2.44
CA ASP A 68 -6.65 1.39 -2.07
C ASP A 68 -5.18 1.12 -2.37
N PHE A 69 -4.86 -0.05 -2.94
CA PHE A 69 -3.48 -0.51 -3.14
C PHE A 69 -3.25 -1.12 -4.52
N THR A 70 -2.00 -1.05 -4.98
CA THR A 70 -1.49 -1.77 -6.14
C THR A 70 -0.33 -2.65 -5.71
N LEU A 71 -0.39 -3.93 -6.09
CA LEU A 71 0.61 -4.95 -5.77
C LEU A 71 1.35 -5.31 -7.06
N ASP A 72 2.65 -5.11 -7.06
CA ASP A 72 3.55 -5.66 -8.07
C ASP A 72 4.05 -7.00 -7.56
N VAL A 73 3.82 -8.05 -8.33
CA VAL A 73 4.13 -9.43 -7.96
C VAL A 73 4.98 -10.12 -9.02
N SER A 74 5.86 -11.00 -8.57
CA SER A 74 6.60 -11.94 -9.40
C SER A 74 6.18 -13.35 -9.02
N PHE A 75 6.07 -14.23 -10.01
CA PHE A 75 5.59 -15.59 -9.79
C PHE A 75 6.24 -16.59 -10.73
N ASP A 76 6.32 -17.83 -10.26
CA ASP A 76 6.67 -19.00 -11.06
C ASP A 76 5.40 -19.83 -11.27
N PHE A 77 5.26 -20.45 -12.43
CA PHE A 77 4.09 -21.24 -12.76
C PHE A 77 4.44 -22.50 -13.56
N GLU A 78 3.64 -23.53 -13.38
CA GLU A 78 3.68 -24.76 -14.18
C GLU A 78 2.40 -24.89 -14.99
N THR A 79 2.51 -25.53 -16.16
CA THR A 79 1.39 -25.81 -17.05
C THR A 79 1.16 -27.31 -17.12
N VAL A 80 -0.08 -27.74 -16.92
CA VAL A 80 -0.49 -29.15 -16.98
C VAL A 80 -1.55 -29.29 -18.07
N GLU A 81 -1.33 -30.20 -19.02
CA GLU A 81 -2.36 -30.55 -20.00
C GLU A 81 -3.53 -31.23 -19.27
N ASP A 82 -4.73 -30.69 -19.45
CA ASP A 82 -5.96 -31.16 -18.84
C ASP A 82 -7.09 -31.17 -19.87
N SER A 83 -8.18 -31.89 -19.55
CA SER A 83 -9.37 -31.92 -20.38
C SER A 83 -10.60 -32.12 -19.51
N TYR A 84 -11.75 -31.68 -20.00
CA TYR A 84 -13.03 -31.98 -19.37
C TYR A 84 -13.50 -33.44 -19.59
N GLY A 85 -12.60 -34.33 -20.04
CA GLY A 85 -12.93 -35.71 -20.41
C GLY A 85 -13.73 -35.84 -21.71
N VAL A 86 -13.83 -34.74 -22.49
CA VAL A 86 -14.49 -34.70 -23.79
C VAL A 86 -13.44 -34.49 -24.88
N PRO A 87 -13.43 -35.27 -25.97
CA PRO A 87 -12.49 -35.04 -27.07
C PRO A 87 -12.63 -33.62 -27.65
N GLY A 88 -11.51 -32.92 -27.85
CA GLY A 88 -11.51 -31.53 -28.32
C GLY A 88 -11.71 -30.48 -27.22
N SER A 89 -11.60 -30.88 -25.95
CA SER A 89 -11.70 -29.99 -24.79
C SER A 89 -10.39 -29.89 -24.00
N GLU A 90 -9.28 -30.19 -24.66
CA GLU A 90 -7.93 -30.11 -24.12
C GLU A 90 -7.55 -28.65 -23.87
N PHE A 91 -6.97 -28.37 -22.71
CA PHE A 91 -6.47 -27.04 -22.33
C PHE A 91 -5.24 -27.20 -21.43
N TYR A 92 -4.51 -26.11 -21.22
CA TYR A 92 -3.42 -26.08 -20.25
C TYR A 92 -3.92 -25.44 -18.96
N ALA A 93 -4.05 -26.24 -17.92
CA ALA A 93 -4.25 -25.77 -16.55
C ALA A 93 -2.95 -25.13 -16.04
N VAL A 94 -3.07 -24.07 -15.24
CA VAL A 94 -1.93 -23.32 -14.73
C VAL A 94 -1.90 -23.37 -13.21
N GLU A 95 -0.76 -23.80 -12.68
CA GLU A 95 -0.50 -23.79 -11.24
C GLU A 95 0.60 -22.78 -10.92
N ILE A 96 0.29 -21.79 -10.07
CA ILE A 96 1.30 -20.88 -9.54
C ILE A 96 2.05 -21.59 -8.41
N THR A 97 3.33 -21.90 -8.64
CA THR A 97 4.17 -22.69 -7.72
C THR A 97 4.91 -21.82 -6.71
N GLN A 98 5.23 -20.58 -7.10
CA GLN A 98 5.88 -19.60 -6.24
C GLN A 98 5.28 -18.21 -6.48
N LEU A 99 5.09 -17.45 -5.40
CA LEU A 99 4.62 -16.06 -5.45
C LEU A 99 5.49 -15.18 -4.55
N SER A 100 5.89 -14.03 -5.08
CA SER A 100 6.55 -12.95 -4.37
C SER A 100 5.74 -11.67 -4.49
N ILE A 101 5.50 -11.00 -3.36
CA ILE A 101 4.99 -9.63 -3.34
C ILE A 101 6.20 -8.70 -3.34
N ASP A 102 6.47 -8.06 -4.48
CA ASP A 102 7.71 -7.30 -4.66
C ASP A 102 7.57 -5.87 -4.14
N HIS A 103 6.46 -5.22 -4.51
CA HIS A 103 6.14 -3.88 -4.05
C HIS A 103 4.63 -3.73 -3.83
N ILE A 104 4.29 -3.01 -2.76
CA ILE A 104 2.93 -2.51 -2.53
C ILE A 104 2.98 -0.99 -2.58
N THR A 105 2.07 -0.40 -3.34
CA THR A 105 1.85 1.06 -3.36
C THR A 105 0.43 1.38 -2.98
N ASP A 106 0.24 2.48 -2.24
CA ASP A 106 -1.11 3.04 -2.02
C ASP A 106 -1.62 3.75 -3.29
N LYS A 107 -2.88 4.18 -3.27
CA LYS A 107 -3.49 4.96 -4.37
C LYS A 107 -2.79 6.28 -4.73
N TYR A 108 -1.90 6.76 -3.87
CA TYR A 108 -1.09 7.96 -4.10
C TYR A 108 0.32 7.63 -4.62
N GLY A 109 0.65 6.34 -4.77
CA GLY A 109 1.95 5.86 -5.22
C GLY A 109 3.00 5.74 -4.11
N ASN A 110 2.63 5.87 -2.83
CA ASN A 110 3.57 5.69 -1.73
C ASN A 110 3.79 4.20 -1.46
N THR A 111 5.04 3.80 -1.26
CA THR A 111 5.38 2.44 -0.86
C THR A 111 4.77 2.09 0.49
N PHE A 112 4.21 0.90 0.59
CA PHE A 112 3.59 0.37 1.78
C PHE A 112 4.22 -0.98 2.17
N PRO A 113 4.35 -1.31 3.47
CA PRO A 113 4.83 -2.62 3.89
C PRO A 113 3.91 -3.75 3.41
N ASP A 114 4.47 -4.93 3.16
CA ASP A 114 3.66 -6.11 2.88
C ASP A 114 2.74 -6.42 4.08
N PHE A 115 1.43 -6.38 3.82
CA PHE A 115 0.38 -6.70 4.78
C PHE A 115 -0.35 -8.00 4.45
N THR A 116 0.06 -8.69 3.38
CA THR A 116 -0.62 -9.89 2.89
C THR A 116 -0.38 -11.09 3.79
N ASP A 117 -1.37 -11.96 3.88
CA ASP A 117 -1.27 -13.23 4.57
C ASP A 117 -1.30 -14.44 3.62
N GLN A 118 -1.29 -15.65 4.18
CA GLN A 118 -1.32 -16.87 3.39
C GLN A 118 -2.61 -17.04 2.57
N ASN A 119 -3.76 -16.55 3.05
CA ASN A 119 -5.01 -16.61 2.30
C ASN A 119 -4.97 -15.64 1.13
N ASP A 120 -4.39 -14.46 1.32
CA ASP A 120 -4.18 -13.48 0.27
C ASP A 120 -3.31 -14.06 -0.84
N HIS A 121 -2.23 -14.75 -0.48
CA HIS A 121 -1.34 -15.42 -1.45
C HIS A 121 -2.09 -16.49 -2.24
N ARG A 122 -2.93 -17.30 -1.59
CA ARG A 122 -3.77 -18.30 -2.28
C ARG A 122 -4.76 -17.65 -3.23
N ASN A 123 -5.37 -16.55 -2.82
CA ASN A 123 -6.32 -15.81 -3.65
C ASN A 123 -5.63 -15.17 -4.86
N ILE A 124 -4.42 -14.63 -4.67
CA ILE A 124 -3.59 -14.10 -5.76
C ILE A 124 -3.21 -15.21 -6.73
N ASN A 125 -2.75 -16.37 -6.24
CA ASN A 125 -2.41 -17.50 -7.11
C ASN A 125 -3.61 -17.94 -7.96
N LEU A 126 -4.79 -18.07 -7.35
CA LEU A 126 -6.02 -18.43 -8.07
C LEU A 126 -6.42 -17.36 -9.09
N LEU A 127 -6.28 -16.08 -8.74
CA LEU A 127 -6.58 -14.96 -9.63
C LEU A 127 -5.65 -14.98 -10.86
N LEU A 128 -4.35 -15.19 -10.65
CA LEU A 128 -3.35 -15.25 -11.70
C LEU A 128 -3.55 -16.47 -12.62
N SER A 129 -3.71 -17.67 -12.05
CA SER A 129 -3.93 -18.88 -12.87
C SER A 129 -5.19 -18.76 -13.72
N THR A 130 -6.30 -18.35 -13.10
CA THR A 130 -7.58 -18.13 -13.80
C THR A 130 -7.43 -17.08 -14.91
N PHE A 131 -6.66 -16.01 -14.67
CA PHE A 131 -6.44 -14.99 -15.69
C PHE A 131 -5.62 -15.53 -16.87
N ILE A 132 -4.55 -16.27 -16.60
CA ILE A 132 -3.69 -16.88 -17.62
C ILE A 132 -4.50 -17.86 -18.49
N GLU A 133 -5.23 -18.78 -17.85
CA GLU A 133 -6.07 -19.79 -18.51
C GLU A 133 -7.15 -19.15 -19.38
N LYS A 134 -7.93 -18.21 -18.83
CA LYS A 134 -9.05 -17.58 -19.55
C LYS A 134 -8.61 -16.75 -20.75
N ASN A 135 -7.37 -16.27 -20.77
CA ASN A 135 -6.82 -15.48 -21.86
C ASN A 135 -5.89 -16.30 -22.77
N ASN A 136 -5.74 -17.61 -22.55
CA ASN A 136 -4.84 -18.49 -23.29
C ASN A 136 -3.41 -17.93 -23.41
N LEU A 137 -2.86 -17.40 -22.30
CA LEU A 137 -1.54 -16.76 -22.32
C LEU A 137 -0.38 -17.78 -22.33
N VAL A 138 -0.71 -19.05 -22.08
CA VAL A 138 0.21 -20.18 -22.19
C VAL A 138 -0.35 -21.09 -23.29
N GLU A 139 0.47 -21.37 -24.31
CA GLU A 139 0.07 -22.17 -25.46
C GLU A 139 0.66 -23.58 -25.43
N ALA A 140 0.06 -24.45 -26.24
CA ALA A 140 0.50 -25.79 -26.63
C ALA A 140 1.68 -25.74 -27.62
#